data_AF-A0A530YW94-F1
#
_entry.id   AF-A0A530YW94-F1
#
_cell.length_a   1.000
_cell.length_b   1.000
_cell.length_c   1.000
_cell.angle_alpha   90.00
_cell.angle_beta   90.00
_cell.angle_gamma   90.00
#
_symmetry.space_group_name_H-M   'P 1'
#
loop_
_entity.id
_entity.type
_entity.pdbx_description
1 polymer ?
#
loop_
_entity_poly.entity_id
_entity_poly.type
_entity_poly.pdbx_seq_one_letter_code
_entity_poly.pdbx_strand_id
1 'polypeptide(L)'
;TVVIMKSRFAAIPKTIHEAALDLGASDWTTFRRVMLPLSLPAIVSAFMLAFLTSFDEFIVAFFLAGTEPTLPLYIWSQLRFPKSLPTVMALGTAILAVSFVIAAIAEILRHRGLAAAQRPVPANLSKPEETERGELQWHST
;
A
#
# COMPACT_ATOMS: atom_id res chain seq x y z
N THR A 1 3.52 -10.35 1.73
CA THR A 1 2.99 -9.58 2.87
C THR A 1 4.06 -9.25 3.91
N VAL A 2 4.95 -10.19 4.28
CA VAL A 2 6.07 -9.95 5.23
C VAL A 2 7.00 -8.79 4.81
N VAL A 3 7.30 -8.65 3.51
CA VAL A 3 8.14 -7.55 3.00
C VAL A 3 7.53 -6.17 3.29
N ILE A 4 6.21 -6.03 3.13
CA ILE A 4 5.48 -4.78 3.42
C ILE A 4 5.63 -4.44 4.91
N MET A 5 5.46 -5.45 5.77
CA MET A 5 5.60 -5.27 7.21
C MET A 5 7.03 -4.87 7.61
N LYS A 6 8.04 -5.59 7.09
CA LYS A 6 9.46 -5.29 7.33
C LYS A 6 9.84 -3.89 6.87
N SER A 7 9.40 -3.50 5.67
CA SER A 7 9.62 -2.15 5.13
C SER A 7 9.03 -1.08 6.04
N ARG A 8 7.82 -1.32 6.58
CA ARG A 8 7.15 -0.33 7.42
C ARG A 8 7.72 -0.23 8.83
N PHE A 9 8.17 -1.33 9.42
CA PHE A 9 8.94 -1.27 10.67
C PHE A 9 10.31 -0.62 10.46
N ALA A 10 11.00 -0.88 9.35
CA ALA A 10 12.29 -0.26 9.04
C ALA A 10 12.18 1.25 8.77
N ALA A 11 11.02 1.72 8.31
CA ALA A 11 10.77 3.14 8.04
C ALA A 11 10.48 3.96 9.32
N ILE A 12 10.19 3.32 10.45
CA ILE A 12 9.97 4.03 11.72
C ILE A 12 11.35 4.42 12.30
N PRO A 13 11.64 5.72 12.47
CA PRO A 13 12.92 6.14 13.02
C PRO A 13 13.05 5.72 14.49
N LYS A 14 14.23 5.26 14.88
CA LYS A 14 14.52 4.78 16.25
C LYS A 14 14.26 5.84 17.33
N THR A 15 14.41 7.11 16.96
CA THR A 15 14.17 8.27 17.84
C THR A 15 12.75 8.32 18.41
N ILE A 16 11.75 7.76 17.72
CA ILE A 16 10.36 7.69 18.21
C ILE A 16 10.24 6.72 19.39
N HIS A 17 11.02 5.64 19.39
CA HIS A 17 11.06 4.68 20.49
C HIS A 17 11.82 5.26 21.69
N GLU A 18 12.97 5.90 21.44
CA GLU A 18 13.78 6.58 22.45
C GLU A 18 12.99 7.71 23.14
N ALA A 19 12.30 8.56 22.38
CA ALA A 19 11.48 9.64 22.94
C ALA A 19 10.32 9.13 23.81
N ALA A 20 9.76 7.96 23.50
CA ALA A 20 8.70 7.37 24.33
C ALA A 20 9.26 6.84 25.66
N LEU A 21 10.48 6.30 25.67
CA LEU A 21 11.19 5.91 26.88
C LEU A 21 11.57 7.13 27.73
N ASP A 22 12.02 8.22 27.10
CA ASP A 22 12.35 9.48 27.79
C ASP A 22 11.13 10.10 28.49
N LEU A 23 9.94 9.92 27.93
CA LEU A 23 8.66 10.30 28.55
C LEU A 23 8.21 9.35 29.70
N GLY A 24 9.02 8.35 30.04
CA GLY A 24 8.76 7.39 31.12
C GLY A 24 7.81 6.24 30.73
N ALA A 25 7.55 6.02 29.44
CA ALA A 25 6.73 4.88 29.01
C ALA A 25 7.55 3.58 29.06
N SER A 26 6.93 2.48 29.49
CA SER A 26 7.54 1.14 29.41
C SER A 26 7.52 0.58 27.98
N ASP A 27 8.42 -0.34 27.63
CA ASP A 27 8.50 -0.95 26.30
C ASP A 27 7.16 -1.48 25.77
N TRP A 28 6.38 -2.14 26.64
CA TRP A 28 5.06 -2.64 26.29
C TRP A 28 4.07 -1.52 25.98
N THR A 29 4.14 -0.42 26.75
CA THR A 29 3.32 0.77 26.54
C THR A 29 3.71 1.46 25.23
N THR A 30 5.00 1.63 24.98
CA THR A 30 5.55 2.20 23.75
C THR A 30 5.16 1.38 22.53
N PHE A 31 5.24 0.05 22.60
CA PHE A 31 4.80 -0.82 21.52
C PHE A 31 3.31 -0.64 21.22
N ARG A 32 2.44 -0.74 22.22
CA ARG A 32 0.99 -0.73 22.00
C ARG A 32 0.42 0.65 21.68
N ARG A 33 0.93 1.73 22.28
CA ARG A 33 0.42 3.10 22.09
C ARG A 33 1.14 3.90 21.00
N VAL A 34 2.37 3.53 20.65
CA VAL A 34 3.15 4.28 19.64
C VAL A 34 3.40 3.40 18.42
N MET A 35 4.13 2.29 18.56
CA MET A 35 4.55 1.50 17.39
C MET A 35 3.38 0.81 16.66
N LEU A 36 2.42 0.26 17.41
CA LEU A 36 1.27 -0.44 16.87
C LEU A 36 0.35 0.50 16.05
N PRO A 37 -0.10 1.68 16.53
CA PRO A 37 -0.89 2.59 15.70
C PRO A 37 -0.12 3.15 14.51
N LEU A 38 1.19 3.40 14.64
CA LEU A 38 2.04 3.82 13.52
C LEU A 38 2.18 2.75 12.43
N SER A 39 2.26 1.49 12.82
CA SER A 39 2.34 0.34 11.88
C SER A 39 0.96 -0.16 11.43
N LEU A 40 -0.13 0.24 12.09
CA LEU A 40 -1.50 -0.17 11.77
C LEU A 40 -1.89 -0.03 10.30
N PRO A 41 -1.65 1.10 9.60
CA PRO A 41 -1.97 1.20 8.18
C PRO A 41 -1.21 0.17 7.33
N ALA A 42 0.03 -0.15 7.69
CA ALA A 42 0.81 -1.19 7.04
C ALA A 42 0.26 -2.59 7.33
N ILE A 43 -0.15 -2.84 8.57
CA ILE A 43 -0.73 -4.11 9.00
C ILE A 43 -2.03 -4.36 8.24
N VAL A 44 -2.90 -3.36 8.11
CA VAL A 44 -4.15 -3.47 7.37
C VAL A 44 -3.89 -3.76 5.88
N SER A 45 -2.94 -3.05 5.25
CA SER A 45 -2.58 -3.33 3.85
C SER A 45 -2.00 -4.73 3.67
N ALA A 46 -1.11 -5.18 4.57
CA ALA A 46 -0.54 -6.51 4.51
C ALA A 46 -1.58 -7.60 4.79
N PHE A 47 -2.54 -7.35 5.69
CA PHE A 47 -3.67 -8.25 5.95
C PHE A 47 -4.57 -8.39 4.72
N MET A 48 -5.00 -7.27 4.12
CA MET A 48 -5.82 -7.31 2.91
C MET A 48 -5.12 -8.07 1.79
N LEU A 49 -3.84 -7.80 1.56
CA LEU A 49 -3.09 -8.49 0.52
C LEU A 49 -2.98 -10.00 0.81
N ALA A 50 -2.70 -10.39 2.06
CA ALA A 50 -2.64 -11.80 2.45
C ALA A 50 -3.99 -12.51 2.23
N PHE A 51 -5.07 -11.85 2.63
CA PHE A 51 -6.42 -12.34 2.43
C PHE A 51 -6.76 -12.48 0.94
N LEU A 52 -6.46 -11.46 0.13
CA LEU A 52 -6.73 -11.49 -1.30
C LEU A 52 -5.98 -12.63 -1.99
N THR A 53 -4.68 -12.79 -1.68
CA THR A 53 -3.87 -13.87 -2.24
C THR A 53 -4.40 -15.23 -1.80
N SER A 54 -4.75 -15.41 -0.52
CA SER A 54 -5.29 -16.69 -0.03
C SER A 54 -6.68 -17.00 -0.61
N PHE A 55 -7.51 -15.98 -0.82
CA PHE A 55 -8.85 -16.15 -1.38
C PHE A 55 -8.81 -16.54 -2.86
N ASP A 56 -7.78 -16.09 -3.60
CA ASP A 56 -7.56 -16.41 -5.01
C ASP A 56 -6.96 -17.82 -5.23
N GLU A 57 -6.51 -18.52 -4.18
CA GLU A 57 -5.97 -19.88 -4.27
C GLU A 57 -7.08 -20.95 -4.42
N PHE A 58 -7.86 -20.84 -5.49
CA PHE A 58 -8.91 -21.81 -5.84
C PHE A 58 -8.35 -23.22 -6.07
N ILE A 59 -7.22 -23.36 -6.76
CA ILE A 59 -6.68 -24.66 -7.16
C ILE A 59 -6.30 -25.50 -5.93
N VAL A 60 -5.64 -24.88 -4.96
CA VAL A 60 -5.26 -25.53 -3.70
C VAL A 60 -6.51 -25.93 -2.93
N ALA A 61 -7.48 -25.03 -2.82
CA ALA A 61 -8.76 -25.35 -2.21
C ALA A 61 -9.45 -26.52 -2.91
N PHE A 62 -9.46 -26.58 -4.24
CA PHE A 62 -10.11 -27.63 -5.02
C PHE A 62 -9.56 -29.02 -4.74
N PHE A 63 -8.24 -29.14 -4.64
CA PHE A 63 -7.60 -30.43 -4.36
C PHE A 63 -7.67 -30.85 -2.89
N LEU A 64 -7.78 -29.88 -1.98
CA LEU A 64 -7.82 -30.14 -0.54
C LEU A 64 -9.25 -30.24 0.01
N ALA A 65 -10.24 -29.68 -0.70
CA ALA A 65 -11.63 -29.71 -0.27
C ALA A 65 -12.20 -31.13 -0.37
N GLY A 66 -12.73 -31.60 0.76
CA GLY A 66 -13.47 -32.84 0.87
C GLY A 66 -14.96 -32.62 0.61
N THR A 67 -15.79 -32.90 1.62
CA THR A 67 -17.26 -32.80 1.51
C THR A 67 -17.80 -31.38 1.64
N GLU A 68 -17.04 -30.47 2.27
CA GLU A 68 -17.46 -29.09 2.52
C GLU A 68 -16.75 -28.12 1.57
N PRO A 69 -17.46 -27.51 0.60
CA PRO A 69 -16.85 -26.58 -0.35
C PRO A 69 -16.55 -25.23 0.30
N THR A 70 -15.36 -24.68 0.04
CA THR A 70 -15.06 -23.28 0.36
C THR A 70 -15.85 -22.33 -0.55
N LEU A 71 -15.95 -21.06 -0.19
CA LEU A 71 -16.74 -20.08 -0.95
C LEU A 71 -16.38 -20.01 -2.45
N PRO A 72 -15.10 -19.98 -2.86
CA PRO A 72 -14.73 -20.03 -4.29
C PRO A 72 -15.13 -21.35 -4.97
N LEU A 73 -14.98 -22.48 -4.28
CA LEU A 73 -15.38 -23.80 -4.79
C LEU A 73 -16.88 -23.93 -4.98
N TYR A 74 -17.65 -23.34 -4.07
CA TYR A 74 -19.09 -23.33 -4.15
C TYR A 74 -19.55 -22.59 -5.41
N ILE A 75 -19.02 -21.38 -5.66
CA ILE A 75 -19.31 -20.60 -6.87
C ILE A 75 -18.92 -21.41 -8.13
N TRP A 76 -17.75 -22.04 -8.13
CA TRP A 76 -17.31 -22.91 -9.22
C TRP A 76 -18.23 -24.14 -9.43
N SER A 77 -18.68 -24.78 -8.36
CA SER A 77 -19.56 -25.96 -8.45
C SER A 77 -20.91 -25.62 -9.10
N GLN A 78 -21.44 -24.42 -8.83
CA GLN A 78 -22.67 -23.92 -9.44
C GLN A 78 -22.53 -23.65 -10.94
N LEU A 79 -21.31 -23.36 -11.40
CA LEU A 79 -20.98 -23.16 -12.82
C LEU A 79 -21.00 -24.46 -13.63
N ARG A 80 -20.79 -25.60 -12.96
CA ARG A 80 -20.80 -26.94 -13.58
C ARG A 80 -22.20 -27.44 -13.93
N PHE A 81 -23.25 -26.86 -13.34
CA PHE A 81 -24.63 -27.20 -13.65
C PHE A 81 -25.14 -26.36 -14.84
N PRO A 82 -25.52 -26.98 -15.96
CA PRO A 82 -25.80 -26.26 -17.21
C PRO A 82 -27.04 -25.35 -17.16
N LYS A 83 -27.93 -25.51 -16.18
CA LYS A 83 -29.09 -24.61 -15.97
C LYS A 83 -28.69 -23.22 -15.44
N SER A 84 -27.51 -23.07 -14.85
CA SER A 84 -27.00 -21.83 -14.25
C SER A 84 -25.90 -21.14 -15.09
N LEU A 85 -25.49 -21.72 -16.22
CA LEU A 85 -24.46 -21.19 -17.12
C LEU A 85 -24.69 -19.73 -17.55
N PRO A 86 -25.89 -19.32 -18.02
CA PRO A 86 -26.10 -17.93 -18.43
C PRO A 86 -25.89 -16.93 -17.28
N THR A 87 -26.32 -17.29 -16.08
CA THR A 87 -26.22 -16.44 -14.88
C THR A 87 -24.79 -16.26 -14.43
N VAL A 88 -23.98 -17.32 -14.46
CA VAL A 88 -22.59 -17.22 -14.02
C VAL A 88 -21.70 -16.52 -15.04
N MET A 89 -21.96 -16.70 -16.35
CA MET A 89 -21.28 -15.92 -17.40
C MET A 89 -21.62 -14.43 -17.30
N ALA A 90 -22.86 -14.08 -16.96
CA ALA A 90 -23.24 -12.69 -16.70
C ALA A 90 -22.50 -12.13 -15.47
N LEU A 91 -22.40 -12.90 -14.38
CA LEU A 91 -21.63 -12.54 -13.18
C LEU A 91 -20.15 -12.35 -13.47
N GLY A 92 -19.52 -13.25 -14.23
CA GLY A 92 -18.12 -13.14 -14.63
C GLY A 92 -17.84 -11.89 -15.47
N THR A 93 -18.70 -11.61 -16.45
CA THR A 93 -18.59 -10.39 -17.27
C THR A 93 -18.76 -9.12 -16.43
N ALA A 94 -19.69 -9.13 -15.47
CA ALA A 94 -19.90 -7.99 -14.56
C ALA A 94 -18.69 -7.73 -13.66
N ILE A 95 -18.10 -8.79 -13.09
CA ILE A 95 -16.88 -8.68 -12.27
C ILE A 95 -15.72 -8.12 -13.09
N LEU A 96 -15.50 -8.65 -14.30
CA LEU A 96 -14.46 -8.15 -15.20
C LEU A 96 -14.68 -6.68 -15.57
N ALA A 97 -15.92 -6.29 -15.89
CA ALA A 97 -16.25 -4.90 -16.21
C ALA A 97 -15.94 -3.97 -15.03
N VAL A 98 -16.30 -4.35 -13.80
CA VAL A 98 -16.01 -3.57 -12.58
C VAL A 98 -14.50 -3.45 -12.36
N SER A 99 -13.75 -4.56 -12.49
CA SER A 99 -12.29 -4.53 -12.38
C SER A 99 -11.66 -3.61 -13.42
N PHE A 100 -12.15 -3.63 -14.65
CA PHE A 100 -11.67 -2.76 -15.72
C PHE A 100 -11.95 -1.29 -15.43
N VAL A 101 -13.14 -0.96 -14.93
CA VAL A 101 -13.51 0.41 -14.54
C VAL A 101 -12.63 0.91 -13.41
N ILE A 102 -12.40 0.12 -12.38
CA ILE A 102 -11.53 0.48 -11.26
C ILE A 102 -10.09 0.71 -11.73
N ALA A 103 -9.57 -0.20 -12.57
CA ALA A 103 -8.23 -0.07 -13.14
C ALA A 103 -8.09 1.17 -14.03
N ALA A 104 -9.08 1.45 -14.87
CA ALA A 104 -9.10 2.63 -15.72
C ALA A 104 -9.13 3.92 -14.90
N ILE A 105 -9.96 3.99 -13.86
CA ILE A 105 -10.02 5.15 -12.95
C ILE A 105 -8.66 5.33 -12.26
N ALA A 106 -8.07 4.25 -11.73
CA ALA A 106 -6.77 4.29 -11.08
C ALA A 106 -5.69 4.84 -12.03
N GLU A 107 -5.65 4.38 -13.28
CA GLU A 107 -4.65 4.83 -14.25
C GLU A 107 -4.87 6.30 -14.66
N ILE A 108 -6.12 6.73 -14.85
CA ILE A 108 -6.45 8.14 -15.13
C ILE A 108 -6.01 9.04 -13.97
N LEU A 109 -6.26 8.65 -12.72
CA LEU A 109 -5.82 9.41 -11.55
C LEU A 109 -4.29 9.45 -11.46
N ARG A 110 -3.61 8.35 -11.80
CA ARG A 110 -2.15 8.26 -11.77
C ARG A 110 -1.50 9.16 -12.83
N HIS A 111 -2.03 9.20 -14.04
CA HIS A 111 -1.59 10.12 -15.08
C HIS A 111 -1.79 11.59 -14.70
N ARG A 112 -2.87 11.92 -13.98
CA ARG A 112 -3.12 13.28 -13.48
C ARG A 112 -2.22 13.68 -12.31
N GLY A 113 -1.81 12.72 -11.47
CA GLY A 113 -0.87 12.94 -10.37
C GLY A 113 0.57 13.21 -10.84
N LEU A 114 0.99 12.61 -11.95
CA LEU A 114 2.32 12.83 -12.54
C LEU A 114 2.50 14.25 -13.10
N ALA A 115 1.43 14.87 -13.61
CA ALA A 115 1.45 16.26 -14.09
C ALA A 115 1.60 17.29 -12.95
N ALA A 116 1.14 16.97 -11.74
CA ALA A 116 1.27 17.86 -10.58
C ALA A 116 2.65 17.77 -9.90
N ALA A 117 3.33 16.62 -9.99
CA ALA A 117 4.65 16.38 -9.41
C ALA A 117 5.82 16.96 -10.24
N GLN A 118 5.56 17.46 -11.44
CA GLN A 118 6.56 17.93 -12.40
C GLN A 118 6.70 19.47 -12.44
N ARG A 119 6.32 20.18 -11.37
CA ARG A 119 6.64 21.62 -11.26
C ARG A 119 8.17 21.76 -11.22
N PRO A 120 8.81 22.38 -12.23
CA PRO A 120 10.25 22.58 -12.23
C PRO A 120 10.64 23.37 -10.99
N VAL A 121 11.64 22.91 -10.25
CA VAL A 121 12.27 23.71 -9.19
C VAL A 121 12.75 25.01 -9.86
N PRO A 122 12.31 26.19 -9.40
CA PRO A 122 12.69 27.45 -10.04
C PRO A 122 14.21 27.59 -10.02
N ALA A 123 14.80 27.80 -11.19
CA ALA A 123 16.25 27.89 -11.45
C ALA A 123 16.98 29.01 -10.69
N ASN A 124 16.27 29.74 -9.83
CA ASN A 124 16.80 30.76 -8.93
C ASN A 124 17.42 30.13 -7.66
N LEU A 125 16.91 28.99 -7.18
CA LEU A 125 17.37 28.37 -5.93
C LEU A 125 18.64 27.51 -6.05
N SER A 126 19.16 27.31 -7.26
CA SER A 126 20.39 26.53 -7.50
C SER A 126 21.65 27.38 -7.61
N LYS A 127 21.54 28.71 -7.49
CA LYS A 127 22.70 29.59 -7.45
C LYS A 127 23.09 29.78 -5.99
N PRO A 128 24.23 29.24 -5.52
CA PRO A 128 24.76 29.63 -4.23
C PRO A 128 25.06 31.13 -4.28
N GLU A 129 24.70 31.85 -3.22
CA GLU A 129 24.93 33.28 -3.05
C GLU A 129 26.42 33.62 -3.17
N GLU A 130 26.85 33.91 -4.39
CA GLU A 130 28.20 34.36 -4.70
C GLU A 130 28.36 35.87 -4.46
N THR A 131 27.27 36.57 -4.14
CA THR A 131 27.20 38.02 -3.96
C THR A 131 27.83 38.49 -2.64
N GLU A 132 27.80 37.69 -1.57
CA GLU A 132 28.40 38.11 -0.28
C GLU A 132 29.93 37.93 -0.22
N ARG A 133 30.52 37.16 -1.14
CA ARG A 133 31.97 36.90 -1.14
C ARG A 133 32.79 38.04 -1.75
N GLY A 134 32.15 38.94 -2.49
CA GLY A 134 32.78 40.10 -3.12
C GLY A 134 32.85 41.35 -2.25
N GLU A 135 32.02 41.48 -1.21
CA GLU A 135 32.00 42.68 -0.36
C GLU A 135 33.01 42.63 0.81
N LEU A 136 33.39 41.43 1.26
CA LEU A 136 34.40 41.26 2.32
C LEU A 136 35.84 41.54 1.86
N GLN A 137 36.06 41.71 0.55
CA GLN A 137 37.39 41.90 -0.03
C GLN A 137 37.82 43.37 -0.15
N TRP A 138 36.93 44.34 0.11
CA TRP A 138 37.20 45.79 -0.01
C TRP A 138 37.64 46.48 1.29
N HIS A 139 37.67 45.77 2.42
CA HIS A 139 37.99 46.36 3.74
C HIS A 139 39.41 46.05 4.25
N SER A 140 40.32 45.50 3.43
CA SER A 140 41.65 45.07 3.87
C SER A 140 42.85 45.70 3.14
N THR A 141 42.66 46.84 2.50
CA THR A 141 43.75 47.72 2.01
C THR A 141 43.55 49.12 2.53
#